data_AF-A0A9W9CUY3-F1
#
_entry.id   AF-A0A9W9CUY3-F1
#
_cell.length_a   1.000
_cell.length_b   1.000
_cell.length_c   1.000
_cell.angle_alpha   90.00
_cell.angle_beta   90.00
_cell.angle_gamma   90.00
#
_symmetry.space_group_name_H-M   'P 1'
#
loop_
_entity.id
_entity.type
_entity.pdbx_description
1 polymer ?
#
loop_
_entity_poly.entity_id
_entity_poly.type
_entity_poly.pdbx_seq_one_letter_code
_entity_poly.pdbx_strand_id
1 'polypeptide(L)'
;MKPSTPRKSRRRNQPQPTNNAGSVNHLPVSDYESDAPHGQPSASAAATVIYQSTQAIQGVSDIDDMNLRVLRRYVPSIQSYLKPISTSTTVYKWDAKEDTYGDAIAKGPLFVCNQDPDMSSGQPVTRACIVVINRQAFDNCVIPLANPTFISQNEDQKRLIEVHTANPQGDIVVWGLYVDPEGLDATLAAIQDRSNAVRRTAQ
;
A
#
# COMPACT_ATOMS: atom_id res chain seq x y z
N MET A 1 29.16 7.19 -52.39
CA MET A 1 30.64 7.26 -52.36
C MET A 1 31.06 8.22 -51.25
N LYS A 2 31.91 7.76 -50.32
CA LYS A 2 32.59 8.58 -49.30
C LYS A 2 34.03 8.81 -49.76
N PRO A 3 34.68 9.93 -49.40
CA PRO A 3 36.13 9.98 -49.21
C PRO A 3 36.43 10.19 -47.71
N SER A 4 36.91 9.18 -46.99
CA SER A 4 38.34 8.84 -46.75
C SER A 4 39.07 9.82 -45.84
N THR A 5 39.38 9.35 -44.63
CA THR A 5 40.41 9.83 -43.66
C THR A 5 41.82 9.77 -44.33
N PRO A 6 43.00 10.14 -43.74
CA PRO A 6 43.37 10.30 -42.31
C PRO A 6 44.46 11.37 -41.97
N ARG A 7 44.79 11.61 -40.67
CA ARG A 7 46.18 11.42 -40.17
C ARG A 7 46.33 11.50 -38.65
N LYS A 8 46.87 10.40 -38.16
CA LYS A 8 47.51 10.09 -36.88
C LYS A 8 48.94 10.66 -36.87
N SER A 9 49.45 11.15 -35.74
CA SER A 9 50.86 11.02 -35.31
C SER A 9 51.19 11.99 -34.15
N ARG A 10 52.02 11.69 -33.14
CA ARG A 10 52.57 10.46 -32.54
C ARG A 10 53.49 10.96 -31.40
N ARG A 11 53.35 10.33 -30.23
CA ARG A 11 54.34 10.03 -29.17
C ARG A 11 55.73 10.69 -29.22
N ARG A 12 56.26 11.03 -28.03
CA ARG A 12 57.53 10.54 -27.42
C ARG A 12 57.73 11.25 -26.07
N ASN A 13 58.28 10.67 -25.00
CA ASN A 13 59.32 9.65 -24.90
C ASN A 13 59.22 8.90 -23.56
N GLN A 14 59.40 7.59 -23.64
CA GLN A 14 59.97 6.71 -22.60
C GLN A 14 61.48 7.03 -22.48
N PRO A 15 62.18 6.75 -21.36
CA PRO A 15 62.60 5.36 -21.08
C PRO A 15 62.64 4.94 -19.59
N GLN A 16 62.71 3.62 -19.40
CA GLN A 16 62.92 2.88 -18.15
C GLN A 16 64.27 3.21 -17.49
N PRO A 17 64.44 2.87 -16.19
CA PRO A 17 65.14 1.61 -15.90
C PRO A 17 64.45 0.75 -14.82
N THR A 18 65.08 -0.39 -14.62
CA THR A 18 64.62 -1.68 -14.12
C THR A 18 64.76 -1.87 -12.60
N ASN A 19 63.95 -2.80 -12.08
CA ASN A 19 64.15 -3.67 -10.91
C ASN A 19 64.07 -3.04 -9.51
N ASN A 20 62.96 -3.25 -8.80
CA ASN A 20 62.82 -4.34 -7.81
C ASN A 20 61.56 -4.13 -6.95
N ALA A 21 60.92 -5.25 -6.62
CA ALA A 21 60.11 -5.49 -5.43
C ALA A 21 58.97 -4.51 -5.08
N GLY A 22 57.75 -4.99 -5.32
CA GLY A 22 56.71 -5.03 -4.30
C GLY A 22 56.12 -3.71 -3.79
N SER A 23 54.86 -3.49 -4.17
CA SER A 23 53.82 -2.88 -3.32
C SER A 23 53.98 -1.41 -2.92
N VAL A 24 52.85 -0.87 -2.46
CA VAL A 24 52.67 0.38 -1.72
C VAL A 24 52.46 1.66 -2.53
N ASN A 25 51.28 2.25 -2.35
CA ASN A 25 51.03 3.62 -1.90
C ASN A 25 49.50 3.84 -2.02
N HIS A 26 48.69 3.91 -0.97
CA HIS A 26 48.84 4.70 0.24
C HIS A 26 47.97 4.15 1.39
N LEU A 27 48.55 4.04 2.58
CA LEU A 27 47.85 4.01 3.88
C LEU A 27 48.11 5.37 4.57
N PRO A 28 47.29 5.78 5.55
CA PRO A 28 47.69 5.44 6.90
C PRO A 28 46.55 4.85 7.72
N VAL A 29 46.77 3.59 8.12
CA VAL A 29 46.21 3.00 9.33
C VAL A 29 46.73 3.84 10.49
N SER A 30 45.83 4.37 11.31
CA SER A 30 46.23 4.94 12.59
C SER A 30 46.46 3.79 13.57
N ASP A 31 47.73 3.55 13.87
CA ASP A 31 48.19 2.68 14.94
C ASP A 31 47.91 3.38 16.28
N TYR A 32 46.82 3.00 16.94
CA TYR A 32 46.68 3.19 18.38
C TYR A 32 46.64 1.80 19.01
N GLU A 33 47.83 1.33 19.41
CA GLU A 33 47.97 0.25 20.40
C GLU A 33 47.27 0.71 21.68
N SER A 34 46.11 0.12 21.97
CA SER A 34 45.57 0.13 23.32
C SER A 34 45.66 -1.30 23.84
N ASP A 35 46.68 -1.52 24.65
CA ASP A 35 46.93 -2.72 25.44
C ASP A 35 45.66 -3.06 26.26
N ALA A 36 44.93 -4.10 25.85
CA ALA A 36 43.77 -4.61 26.58
C ALA A 36 44.03 -6.08 26.91
N PRO A 37 44.03 -6.46 28.21
CA PRO A 37 44.43 -7.79 28.63
C PRO A 37 43.45 -8.86 28.15
N HIS A 38 44.03 -10.02 27.81
CA HIS A 38 43.34 -11.24 27.42
C HIS A 38 42.24 -11.65 28.41
N GLY A 39 41.00 -11.71 27.92
CA GLY A 39 39.86 -12.39 28.54
C GLY A 39 39.17 -13.28 27.51
N GLN A 40 39.54 -14.56 27.55
CA GLN A 40 38.96 -15.81 27.01
C GLN A 40 37.88 -15.84 25.89
N PRO A 41 37.91 -16.90 25.03
CA PRO A 41 37.17 -16.94 23.77
C PRO A 41 35.72 -17.42 23.95
N SER A 42 34.77 -16.72 23.32
CA SER A 42 33.45 -17.30 23.05
C SER A 42 33.42 -17.82 21.63
N ALA A 43 33.37 -19.14 21.52
CA ALA A 43 33.41 -19.90 20.29
C ALA A 43 32.16 -19.72 19.42
N SER A 44 32.41 -19.90 18.12
CA SER A 44 31.50 -20.43 17.10
C SER A 44 30.22 -19.66 16.77
N ALA A 45 30.30 -18.96 15.63
CA ALA A 45 29.56 -19.34 14.43
C ALA A 45 28.26 -20.13 14.64
N ALA A 46 27.14 -19.44 14.49
CA ALA A 46 25.96 -20.00 13.85
C ALA A 46 25.22 -18.84 13.17
N ALA A 47 25.27 -18.82 11.84
CA ALA A 47 24.32 -18.08 11.04
C ALA A 47 22.94 -18.72 11.26
N THR A 48 22.21 -18.24 12.26
CA THR A 48 20.82 -18.59 12.47
C THR A 48 19.97 -17.55 11.76
N VAL A 49 19.36 -17.96 10.65
CA VAL A 49 18.18 -17.29 10.09
C VAL A 49 17.08 -17.39 11.16
N ILE A 50 16.96 -16.35 11.98
CA ILE A 50 15.86 -16.19 12.92
C ILE A 50 14.76 -15.46 12.16
N TYR A 51 13.63 -16.14 11.95
CA TYR A 51 12.35 -15.48 11.72
C TYR A 51 12.20 -14.41 12.78
N GLN A 52 12.35 -13.16 12.37
CA GLN A 52 12.35 -12.02 13.24
C GLN A 52 10.96 -11.90 13.86
N SER A 53 10.81 -12.46 15.07
CA SER A 53 9.81 -11.97 16.00
C SER A 53 10.13 -10.51 16.23
N THR A 54 9.20 -9.65 15.82
CA THR A 54 9.31 -8.20 15.95
C THR A 54 9.32 -7.83 17.43
N GLN A 55 10.50 -7.86 18.05
CA GLN A 55 10.73 -7.06 19.25
C GLN A 55 10.62 -5.61 18.83
N ALA A 56 9.60 -4.95 19.35
CA ALA A 56 9.23 -3.58 19.03
C ALA A 56 10.42 -2.63 19.29
N ILE A 57 11.05 -2.18 18.21
CA ILE A 57 11.90 -0.99 18.22
C ILE A 57 10.96 0.19 18.49
N GLN A 58 11.06 0.75 19.68
CA GLN A 58 10.30 1.92 20.10
C GLN A 58 10.57 3.08 19.12
N GLY A 59 9.64 3.32 18.20
CA GLY A 59 9.73 4.38 17.19
C GLY A 59 9.26 3.99 15.79
N VAL A 60 9.13 2.70 15.47
CA VAL A 60 8.53 2.27 14.19
C VAL A 60 7.03 2.12 14.41
N SER A 61 6.23 3.11 13.98
CA SER A 61 4.79 2.89 13.87
C SER A 61 4.57 1.73 12.91
N ASP A 62 3.82 0.72 13.34
CA ASP A 62 3.40 -0.37 12.45
C ASP A 62 2.73 0.25 11.21
N ILE A 63 2.92 -0.36 10.03
CA ILE A 63 2.30 0.08 8.77
C ILE A 63 0.78 0.20 8.99
N ASP A 64 0.23 -0.67 9.83
CA ASP A 64 -1.18 -0.64 10.17
C ASP A 64 -1.60 0.61 10.97
N ASP A 65 -0.80 1.02 11.95
CA ASP A 65 -1.03 2.26 12.70
C ASP A 65 -0.92 3.50 11.81
N MET A 66 0.04 3.49 10.89
CA MET A 66 0.21 4.57 9.92
C MET A 66 -1.01 4.68 9.00
N ASN A 67 -1.45 3.56 8.42
CA ASN A 67 -2.62 3.53 7.54
C ASN A 67 -3.89 3.97 8.27
N LEU A 68 -4.11 3.49 9.50
CA LEU A 68 -5.25 3.91 10.30
C LEU A 68 -5.24 5.42 10.58
N ARG A 69 -4.06 5.99 10.88
CA ARG A 69 -3.90 7.44 11.04
C ARG A 69 -4.22 8.20 9.76
N VAL A 70 -3.83 7.69 8.58
CA VAL A 70 -4.17 8.29 7.29
C VAL A 70 -5.68 8.24 7.06
N LEU A 71 -6.32 7.08 7.27
CA LEU A 71 -7.76 6.91 7.10
C LEU A 71 -8.55 7.86 8.02
N ARG A 72 -8.15 7.99 9.28
CA ARG A 72 -8.80 8.89 10.26
C ARG A 72 -8.68 10.38 9.93
N ARG A 73 -7.70 10.80 9.12
CA ARG A 73 -7.64 12.18 8.62
C ARG A 73 -8.79 12.51 7.66
N TYR A 74 -9.26 11.52 6.92
CA TYR A 74 -10.36 11.70 5.96
C TYR A 74 -11.71 11.37 6.58
N VAL A 75 -11.77 10.31 7.39
CA VAL A 75 -13.00 9.87 8.07
C VAL A 75 -12.66 9.63 9.54
N PRO A 76 -12.84 10.64 10.42
CA PRO A 76 -12.43 10.56 11.82
C PRO A 76 -13.09 9.44 12.62
N SER A 77 -14.29 9.02 12.21
CA SER A 77 -15.04 7.95 12.87
C SER A 77 -14.49 6.55 12.61
N ILE A 78 -13.48 6.37 11.75
CA ILE A 78 -12.90 5.04 11.49
C ILE A 78 -12.19 4.53 12.74
N GLN A 79 -12.67 3.42 13.30
CA GLN A 79 -12.05 2.76 14.44
C GLN A 79 -10.96 1.80 14.01
N SER A 80 -11.25 0.97 13.00
CA SER A 80 -10.36 -0.05 12.47
C SER A 80 -10.63 -0.27 10.99
N TYR A 81 -9.75 -0.98 10.31
CA TYR A 81 -9.95 -1.40 8.93
C TYR A 81 -9.52 -2.85 8.75
N LEU A 82 -10.07 -3.51 7.74
CA LEU A 82 -9.61 -4.83 7.30
C LEU A 82 -8.35 -4.63 6.47
N LYS A 83 -7.28 -5.39 6.78
CA LYS A 83 -5.98 -5.25 6.09
C LYS A 83 -6.19 -5.22 4.57
N PRO A 84 -5.45 -4.38 3.83
CA PRO A 84 -5.77 -4.09 2.44
C PRO A 84 -5.59 -5.36 1.61
N ILE A 85 -6.67 -5.79 0.97
CA ILE A 85 -6.71 -7.02 0.18
C ILE A 85 -6.39 -6.71 -1.29
N SER A 86 -6.61 -5.46 -1.73
CA SER A 86 -6.31 -4.98 -3.07
C SER A 86 -5.42 -3.73 -3.06
N THR A 87 -4.34 -3.76 -3.84
CA THR A 87 -3.36 -2.67 -3.92
C THR A 87 -3.73 -1.58 -4.93
N SER A 88 -4.64 -1.88 -5.86
CA SER A 88 -5.21 -0.96 -6.83
C SER A 88 -6.67 -1.30 -7.13
N THR A 89 -7.54 -0.32 -6.95
CA THR A 89 -8.95 -0.35 -7.33
C THR A 89 -9.28 0.95 -8.06
N THR A 90 -10.05 0.85 -9.13
CA THR A 90 -10.64 2.01 -9.82
C THR A 90 -12.12 2.09 -9.48
N VAL A 91 -12.59 3.26 -9.07
CA VAL A 91 -13.98 3.51 -8.69
C VAL A 91 -14.69 4.24 -9.82
N TYR A 92 -15.85 3.72 -10.20
CA TYR A 92 -16.80 4.32 -11.11
C TYR A 92 -18.13 4.54 -10.40
N LYS A 93 -18.92 5.47 -10.91
CA LYS A 93 -20.31 5.67 -10.49
C LYS A 93 -21.21 5.46 -11.70
N TRP A 94 -22.29 4.72 -11.49
CA TRP A 94 -23.31 4.54 -12.52
C TRP A 94 -24.03 5.87 -12.79
N ASP A 95 -24.15 6.23 -14.05
CA ASP A 95 -25.03 7.29 -14.51
C ASP A 95 -26.34 6.69 -15.00
N ALA A 96 -27.41 6.89 -14.22
CA ALA A 96 -28.73 6.39 -14.56
C ALA A 96 -29.35 7.06 -15.81
N LYS A 97 -28.84 8.21 -16.25
CA LYS A 97 -29.34 8.90 -17.46
C LYS A 97 -28.76 8.30 -18.73
N GLU A 98 -27.48 8.00 -18.70
CA GLU A 98 -26.73 7.45 -19.83
C GLU A 98 -26.71 5.91 -19.83
N ASP A 99 -27.29 5.29 -18.80
CA ASP A 99 -27.34 3.84 -18.59
C ASP A 99 -25.96 3.18 -18.69
N THR A 100 -24.96 3.85 -18.10
CA THR A 100 -23.57 3.42 -18.18
C THR A 100 -22.74 3.93 -17.00
N TYR A 101 -21.54 3.37 -16.82
CA TYR A 101 -20.57 3.90 -15.87
C TYR A 101 -19.95 5.19 -16.43
N GLY A 102 -19.95 6.25 -15.62
CA GLY A 102 -19.25 7.48 -15.95
C GLY A 102 -17.74 7.35 -15.80
N ASP A 103 -17.04 8.48 -15.86
CA ASP A 103 -15.59 8.53 -15.69
C ASP A 103 -15.14 8.00 -14.31
N ALA A 104 -13.89 7.51 -14.27
CA ALA A 104 -13.27 7.06 -13.03
C ALA A 104 -13.16 8.22 -12.03
N ILE A 105 -13.71 8.02 -10.84
CA ILE A 105 -13.76 9.05 -9.78
C ILE A 105 -12.52 8.97 -8.89
N ALA A 106 -12.03 7.75 -8.63
CA ALA A 106 -10.83 7.54 -7.83
C ALA A 106 -10.08 6.29 -8.28
N LYS A 107 -8.76 6.30 -8.12
CA LYS A 107 -7.92 5.13 -8.37
C LYS A 107 -6.82 4.99 -7.32
N GLY A 108 -6.77 3.85 -6.64
CA GLY A 108 -5.72 3.56 -5.67
C GLY A 108 -6.09 2.42 -4.71
N PRO A 109 -5.42 2.31 -3.55
CA PRO A 109 -5.68 1.23 -2.62
C PRO A 109 -7.05 1.36 -1.97
N LEU A 110 -7.73 0.21 -1.81
CA LEU A 110 -9.05 0.10 -1.21
C LEU A 110 -8.94 -0.43 0.22
N PHE A 111 -9.69 0.19 1.12
CA PHE A 111 -9.81 -0.18 2.52
C PHE A 111 -11.29 -0.38 2.86
N VAL A 112 -11.60 -1.50 3.53
CA VAL A 112 -12.93 -1.71 4.13
C VAL A 112 -12.80 -1.37 5.62
N CYS A 113 -13.56 -0.39 6.08
CA CYS A 113 -13.38 0.24 7.38
C CYS A 113 -14.60 0.07 8.29
N ASN A 114 -14.34 -0.08 9.58
CA ASN A 114 -15.34 -0.05 10.65
C ASN A 114 -15.37 1.37 11.23
N GLN A 115 -16.57 1.91 11.43
CA GLN A 115 -16.75 3.23 12.00
C GLN A 115 -17.39 3.16 13.39
N ASP A 116 -17.21 4.22 14.17
CA ASP A 116 -17.95 4.45 15.42
C ASP A 116 -19.45 4.25 15.14
N PRO A 117 -20.17 3.54 16.01
CA PRO A 117 -21.60 3.38 15.86
C PRO A 117 -22.29 4.74 15.89
N ASP A 118 -23.36 4.87 15.11
CA ASP A 118 -24.23 6.03 15.17
C ASP A 118 -25.21 5.87 16.34
N MET A 119 -25.34 6.89 17.17
CA MET A 119 -26.21 6.91 18.33
C MET A 119 -27.42 7.86 18.13
N SER A 120 -27.54 8.50 16.97
CA SER A 120 -28.55 9.52 16.69
C SER A 120 -30.00 9.02 16.80
N SER A 121 -30.23 7.73 16.57
CA SER A 121 -31.54 7.08 16.70
C SER A 121 -31.85 6.57 18.11
N GLY A 122 -30.94 6.75 19.08
CA GLY A 122 -31.06 6.23 20.44
C GLY A 122 -30.68 4.75 20.59
N GLN A 123 -30.43 4.04 19.49
CA GLN A 123 -29.84 2.70 19.47
C GLN A 123 -28.51 2.73 18.72
N PRO A 124 -27.48 1.99 19.18
CA PRO A 124 -26.19 1.94 18.51
C PRO A 124 -26.30 1.23 17.15
N VAL A 125 -26.22 1.99 16.06
CA VAL A 125 -26.21 1.44 14.70
C VAL A 125 -24.77 1.27 14.24
N THR A 126 -24.35 0.03 13.95
CA THR A 126 -23.01 -0.22 13.44
C THR A 126 -22.82 0.45 12.10
N ARG A 127 -21.68 1.11 11.90
CA ARG A 127 -21.33 1.73 10.62
C ARG A 127 -20.08 1.11 10.01
N ALA A 128 -20.03 1.16 8.70
CA ALA A 128 -18.89 0.77 7.90
C ALA A 128 -18.83 1.59 6.62
N CYS A 129 -17.65 1.68 6.04
CA CYS A 129 -17.44 2.36 4.77
C CYS A 129 -16.30 1.72 3.98
N ILE A 130 -16.31 1.91 2.67
CA ILE A 130 -15.17 1.64 1.80
C ILE A 130 -14.45 2.97 1.57
N VAL A 131 -13.13 2.97 1.69
CA VAL A 131 -12.29 4.13 1.38
C VAL A 131 -11.32 3.74 0.27
N VAL A 132 -11.28 4.52 -0.80
CA VAL A 132 -10.25 4.43 -1.84
C VAL A 132 -9.40 5.68 -1.79
N ILE A 133 -8.12 5.50 -1.45
CA ILE A 133 -7.16 6.61 -1.43
C ILE A 133 -6.72 6.89 -2.86
N ASN A 134 -7.09 8.06 -3.38
CA ASN A 134 -6.84 8.41 -4.76
C ASN A 134 -5.35 8.76 -4.95
N ARG A 135 -4.68 8.05 -5.86
CA ARG A 135 -3.27 8.31 -6.23
C ARG A 135 -3.14 9.32 -7.36
N GLN A 136 -4.24 9.66 -8.03
CA GLN A 136 -4.24 10.51 -9.23
C GLN A 136 -4.77 11.93 -8.97
N ALA A 137 -5.62 12.10 -7.97
CA ALA A 137 -6.15 13.39 -7.53
C ALA A 137 -6.19 13.46 -6.00
N PHE A 138 -6.47 14.65 -5.47
CA PHE A 138 -6.53 14.89 -4.02
C PHE A 138 -7.84 14.41 -3.38
N ASP A 139 -8.86 14.15 -4.19
CA ASP A 139 -10.17 13.73 -3.71
C ASP A 139 -10.22 12.20 -3.57
N ASN A 140 -10.24 11.75 -2.31
CA ASN A 140 -10.45 10.35 -1.97
C ASN A 140 -11.93 9.99 -2.08
N CYS A 141 -12.22 8.75 -2.42
CA CYS A 141 -13.59 8.25 -2.49
C CYS A 141 -13.96 7.53 -1.20
N VAL A 142 -15.09 7.91 -0.60
CA VAL A 142 -15.68 7.24 0.57
C VAL A 142 -17.08 6.76 0.21
N ILE A 143 -17.30 5.46 0.30
CA ILE A 143 -18.59 4.83 -0.01
C ILE A 143 -19.18 4.31 1.29
N PRO A 144 -20.30 4.88 1.78
CA PRO A 144 -20.93 4.44 3.01
C PRO A 144 -21.60 3.07 2.84
N LEU A 145 -21.36 2.15 3.76
CA LEU A 145 -22.01 0.84 3.84
C LEU A 145 -23.09 0.83 4.94
N ALA A 146 -23.70 1.99 5.25
CA ALA A 146 -24.76 2.09 6.25
C ALA A 146 -26.06 1.43 5.74
N ASN A 147 -26.42 1.69 4.48
CA ASN A 147 -27.60 1.14 3.83
C ASN A 147 -27.23 0.48 2.48
N PRO A 148 -26.40 -0.57 2.49
CA PRO A 148 -26.12 -1.31 1.27
C PRO A 148 -27.39 -2.06 0.90
N THR A 149 -27.86 -1.89 -0.33
CA THR A 149 -29.05 -2.58 -0.85
C THR A 149 -28.64 -3.88 -1.53
N PHE A 150 -27.54 -3.85 -2.28
CA PHE A 150 -27.09 -4.97 -3.11
C PHE A 150 -25.57 -4.90 -3.30
N ILE A 151 -24.89 -6.05 -3.21
CA ILE A 151 -23.45 -6.20 -3.42
C ILE A 151 -23.21 -7.49 -4.20
N SER A 152 -22.69 -7.39 -5.42
CA SER A 152 -22.34 -8.57 -6.23
C SER A 152 -21.13 -8.30 -7.11
N GLN A 153 -20.56 -9.38 -7.63
CA GLN A 153 -19.65 -9.31 -8.75
C GLN A 153 -20.48 -9.21 -10.04
N ASN A 154 -20.05 -8.37 -10.98
CA ASN A 154 -20.67 -8.28 -12.30
C ASN A 154 -20.33 -9.54 -13.12
N GLU A 155 -21.35 -10.16 -13.75
CA GLU A 155 -21.19 -11.44 -14.47
C GLU A 155 -20.37 -11.30 -15.75
N ASP A 156 -20.57 -10.19 -16.48
CA ASP A 156 -19.88 -9.92 -17.74
C ASP A 156 -18.45 -9.41 -17.49
N GLN A 157 -18.31 -8.53 -16.49
CA GLN A 157 -17.04 -7.94 -16.09
C GLN A 157 -16.58 -8.53 -14.76
N LYS A 158 -15.97 -9.72 -14.83
CA LYS A 158 -15.51 -10.48 -13.66
C LYS A 158 -14.61 -9.74 -12.66
N ARG A 159 -14.09 -8.56 -12.96
CA ARG A 159 -13.26 -7.75 -12.03
C ARG A 159 -14.01 -6.59 -11.39
N LEU A 160 -15.27 -6.40 -11.75
CA LEU A 160 -16.11 -5.32 -11.27
C LEU A 160 -17.01 -5.83 -10.14
N ILE A 161 -16.91 -5.21 -8.98
CA ILE A 161 -17.85 -5.38 -7.87
C ILE A 161 -18.83 -4.21 -7.91
N GLU A 162 -20.12 -4.51 -7.93
CA GLU A 162 -21.19 -3.54 -7.87
C GLU A 162 -21.66 -3.38 -6.44
N VAL A 163 -21.69 -2.15 -5.94
CA VAL A 163 -22.14 -1.81 -4.59
C VAL A 163 -23.26 -0.79 -4.69
N HIS A 164 -24.47 -1.20 -4.32
CA HIS A 164 -25.64 -0.35 -4.32
C HIS A 164 -25.84 0.19 -2.90
N THR A 165 -25.90 1.51 -2.78
CA THR A 165 -26.06 2.21 -1.50
C THR A 165 -27.24 3.17 -1.60
N ALA A 166 -27.97 3.40 -0.51
CA ALA A 166 -28.95 4.48 -0.46
C ALA A 166 -28.29 5.79 0.00
N ASN A 167 -28.57 6.89 -0.71
CA ASN A 167 -28.22 8.23 -0.23
C ASN A 167 -29.17 8.66 0.92
N PRO A 168 -28.91 9.78 1.60
CA PRO A 168 -29.80 10.30 2.65
C PRO A 168 -31.23 10.61 2.19
N GLN A 169 -31.43 10.85 0.89
CA GLN A 169 -32.72 11.10 0.25
C GLN A 169 -33.49 9.79 -0.07
N GLY A 170 -32.83 8.63 0.04
CA GLY A 170 -33.38 7.31 -0.29
C GLY A 170 -33.13 6.85 -1.73
N ASP A 171 -32.47 7.66 -2.58
CA ASP A 171 -32.11 7.26 -3.93
C ASP A 171 -30.97 6.24 -3.91
N ILE A 172 -31.08 5.25 -4.79
CA ILE A 172 -30.05 4.23 -4.97
C ILE A 172 -28.90 4.82 -5.79
N VAL A 173 -27.70 4.74 -5.23
CA VAL A 173 -26.43 5.05 -5.89
C VAL A 173 -25.67 3.74 -6.11
N VAL A 174 -25.33 3.48 -7.37
CA VAL A 174 -24.57 2.30 -7.78
C VAL A 174 -23.10 2.68 -8.01
N TRP A 175 -22.22 1.97 -7.33
CA TRP A 175 -20.77 2.12 -7.42
C TRP A 175 -20.16 0.90 -8.09
N GLY A 176 -19.27 1.13 -9.05
CA GLY A 176 -18.48 0.08 -9.69
C GLY A 176 -17.06 0.09 -9.15
N LEU A 177 -16.62 -0.99 -8.52
CA LEU A 177 -15.27 -1.16 -8.01
C LEU A 177 -14.52 -2.14 -8.91
N TYR A 178 -13.63 -1.63 -9.75
CA TYR A 178 -12.79 -2.47 -10.59
C TYR A 178 -11.52 -2.85 -9.84
N VAL A 179 -11.45 -4.09 -9.38
CA VAL A 179 -10.44 -4.59 -8.42
C VAL A 179 -9.39 -5.44 -9.15
N ASP A 180 -8.17 -5.47 -8.60
CA ASP A 180 -7.15 -6.43 -9.02
C ASP A 180 -7.59 -7.89 -8.81
N PRO A 181 -7.29 -8.80 -9.76
CA PRO A 181 -7.82 -10.16 -9.73
C PRO A 181 -7.35 -10.95 -8.50
N GLU A 182 -6.12 -10.70 -8.03
CA GLU A 182 -5.56 -11.38 -6.85
C GLU A 182 -6.32 -11.06 -5.55
N GLY A 183 -6.95 -9.89 -5.49
CA GLY A 183 -7.65 -9.41 -4.29
C GLY A 183 -9.17 -9.44 -4.41
N LEU A 184 -9.72 -9.87 -5.54
CA LEU A 184 -11.14 -9.71 -5.85
C LEU A 184 -12.06 -10.45 -4.87
N ASP A 185 -11.91 -11.78 -4.76
CA ASP A 185 -12.81 -12.63 -3.96
C ASP A 185 -12.79 -12.23 -2.49
N ALA A 186 -11.59 -11.97 -1.96
CA ALA A 186 -11.41 -11.56 -0.59
C ALA A 186 -11.91 -10.12 -0.34
N THR A 187 -11.83 -9.21 -1.33
CA THR A 187 -12.47 -7.88 -1.26
C THR A 187 -13.99 -7.98 -1.25
N LEU A 188 -14.57 -8.81 -2.13
CA LEU A 188 -16.01 -9.04 -2.19
C LEU A 188 -16.53 -9.61 -0.86
N ALA A 189 -15.87 -10.66 -0.35
CA ALA A 189 -16.21 -11.28 0.93
C ALA A 189 -16.14 -10.27 2.08
N ALA A 190 -15.08 -9.46 2.15
CA ALA A 190 -14.92 -8.43 3.17
C ALA A 190 -16.04 -7.37 3.14
N ILE A 191 -16.43 -6.90 1.95
CA ILE A 191 -17.51 -5.92 1.79
C ILE A 191 -18.86 -6.55 2.19
N GLN A 192 -19.14 -7.79 1.74
CA GLN A 192 -20.37 -8.50 2.06
C GLN A 192 -20.50 -8.79 3.56
N ASP A 193 -19.45 -9.33 4.19
CA ASP A 193 -19.40 -9.61 5.62
C ASP A 193 -19.68 -8.35 6.43
N ARG A 194 -19.05 -7.23 6.04
CA ARG A 194 -19.23 -5.99 6.79
C ARG A 194 -20.59 -5.34 6.57
N SER A 195 -21.11 -5.38 5.35
CA SER A 195 -22.48 -4.98 5.03
C SER A 195 -23.51 -5.79 5.85
N ASN A 196 -23.32 -7.10 5.95
CA ASN A 196 -24.20 -7.98 6.72
C ASN A 196 -24.12 -7.69 8.22
N ALA A 197 -22.93 -7.38 8.74
CA ALA A 197 -22.77 -6.96 10.13
C ALA A 197 -23.53 -5.67 10.44
N VAL A 198 -23.49 -4.68 9.54
CA VAL A 198 -24.27 -3.44 9.66
C VAL A 198 -25.77 -3.72 9.68
N ARG A 199 -26.27 -4.49 8.70
CA ARG A 199 -27.71 -4.82 8.58
C ARG A 199 -28.26 -5.54 9.81
N ARG A 200 -27.50 -6.41 10.46
CA ARG A 200 -27.93 -7.13 11.67
C ARG A 200 -28.15 -6.23 12.87
N THR A 201 -27.48 -5.09 12.94
CA THR A 201 -27.63 -4.14 14.07
C THR A 201 -28.68 -3.06 13.83
N ALA A 202 -29.24 -3.00 12.63
CA ALA A 202 -30.30 -2.05 12.27
C ALA A 202 -31.72 -2.60 12.45
N GLN A 203 -31.85 -3.88 12.86
CA GLN A 203 -33.11 -4.55 13.21
C GLN A 203 -33.35 -4.50 14.71
#